data_AF-A0A9P5DSI7-F1
#
_entry.id   AF-A0A9P5DSI7-F1
#
_cell.length_a   1.000
_cell.length_b   1.000
_cell.length_c   1.000
_cell.angle_alpha   90.00
_cell.angle_beta   90.00
_cell.angle_gamma   90.00
#
_symmetry.space_group_name_H-M   'P 1'
#
loop_
_entity.id
_entity.type
_entity.pdbx_description
1 polymer ?
#
loop_
_entity_poly.entity_id
_entity_poly.type
_entity_poly.pdbx_seq_one_letter_code
_entity_poly.pdbx_strand_id
1 'polypeptide(L)'
;MNLDPSASWSFLGGSPLLARVRRRHRLKPTVHQKRDQGHSGATSRTSSLSLHQPLALTDAVAFFDVIFALFIMVTTRRAAKAAAEANDTVMESPSRSTSTPRTSPFLPTPLERAGLVLFPALLIFGTIFSIISPQTRAAPYDPVAQSHLQDPSVSPSYFARKSNIFNVLFVKRGWAWITAAFFVFIFSHPSTTDTGRRVRASLRWVAVTSIWFLVTQWCFGPALIDRGFRWTGGRCELARREVEFGADTVGDKLTAVACKAAGGKWKGGHDISGHVFLLTLGTAFLMQEIGWAVLRWSGKRNEERCVVMTDGALKSANVESDTSLGEGSQRPALGLGGKFAVGVMGLSAWMLLMTAIYFHTWFEKVSRAPLVPPQNNTDCYQFTGLLTAVTAFYIVYIVPRFVPAVRQVIGLPGI
;
A
#
# COMPACT_ATOMS: atom_id res chain seq x y z
N MET A 1 -5.63 9.11 6.75
CA MET A 1 -4.95 10.35 6.28
C MET A 1 -4.68 10.17 4.79
N ASN A 2 -5.62 10.63 3.96
CA ASN A 2 -5.72 10.14 2.59
C ASN A 2 -4.78 10.93 1.68
N LEU A 3 -4.00 10.21 0.89
CA LEU A 3 -3.30 10.76 -0.26
C LEU A 3 -4.33 11.52 -1.10
N ASP A 4 -4.13 12.82 -1.31
CA ASP A 4 -4.99 13.61 -2.18
C ASP A 4 -4.76 13.14 -3.64
N PRO A 5 -5.74 12.48 -4.28
CA PRO A 5 -5.57 11.90 -5.61
C PRO A 5 -5.27 12.96 -6.68
N SER A 6 -5.69 14.20 -6.45
CA SER A 6 -5.58 15.29 -7.43
C SER A 6 -4.14 15.78 -7.62
N ALA A 7 -3.26 15.58 -6.63
CA ALA A 7 -1.88 16.07 -6.68
C ALA A 7 -0.92 15.20 -7.50
N SER A 8 -1.30 13.97 -7.84
CA SER A 8 -0.48 13.06 -8.65
C SER A 8 -0.70 13.22 -10.17
N TRP A 9 -1.80 13.86 -10.59
CA TRP A 9 -2.21 13.94 -12.00
C TRP A 9 -1.94 15.29 -12.69
N SER A 10 -1.40 16.28 -11.98
CA SER A 10 -1.12 17.60 -12.57
C SER A 10 -0.09 17.57 -13.71
N PHE A 11 0.53 16.42 -13.99
CA PHE A 11 1.49 16.23 -15.08
C PHE A 11 0.92 15.53 -16.32
N LEU A 12 -0.31 15.01 -16.26
CA LEU A 12 -1.00 14.39 -17.40
C LEU A 12 -2.27 15.18 -17.76
N GLY A 13 -2.09 16.45 -18.12
CA GLY A 13 -2.94 17.16 -19.08
C GLY A 13 -4.46 17.25 -18.88
N GLY A 14 -4.99 17.14 -17.65
CA GLY A 14 -6.43 17.26 -17.39
C GLY A 14 -6.79 18.47 -16.53
N SER A 15 -7.18 19.60 -17.15
CA SER A 15 -7.78 20.74 -16.44
C SER A 15 -9.25 20.45 -16.08
N PRO A 16 -9.70 20.68 -14.82
CA PRO A 16 -11.12 20.76 -14.53
C PRO A 16 -11.59 22.21 -14.65
N LEU A 17 -12.16 22.52 -15.81
CA LEU A 17 -12.99 23.70 -16.07
C LEU A 17 -14.41 23.46 -15.52
N LEU A 18 -14.95 24.49 -14.86
CA LEU A 18 -16.38 24.71 -14.51
C LEU A 18 -16.90 23.86 -13.34
N ALA A 19 -17.71 24.37 -12.40
CA ALA A 19 -18.71 25.41 -12.52
C ALA A 19 -18.84 26.25 -11.24
N ARG A 20 -18.83 27.57 -11.42
CA ARG A 20 -19.15 28.59 -10.43
C ARG A 20 -20.64 28.92 -10.59
N VAL A 21 -21.51 28.33 -9.77
CA VAL A 21 -22.93 28.73 -9.73
C VAL A 21 -23.19 29.57 -8.48
N ARG A 22 -23.33 30.86 -8.73
CA ARG A 22 -23.76 31.92 -7.82
C ARG A 22 -25.30 31.96 -7.87
N ARG A 23 -26.02 31.79 -6.75
CA ARG A 23 -27.38 32.33 -6.62
C ARG A 23 -27.64 32.92 -5.24
N ARG A 24 -28.05 34.20 -5.29
CA ARG A 24 -28.59 35.05 -4.23
C ARG A 24 -30.10 34.79 -4.07
N HIS A 25 -30.63 35.37 -2.97
CA HIS A 25 -32.04 35.67 -2.62
C HIS A 25 -32.77 34.59 -1.81
N ARG A 26 -33.65 34.91 -0.87
CA ARG A 26 -33.99 36.12 -0.07
C ARG A 26 -34.99 35.63 0.99
N LEU A 27 -34.94 36.23 2.18
CA LEU A 27 -35.78 35.99 3.36
C LEU A 27 -37.30 35.97 3.10
N LYS A 28 -38.05 35.11 3.80
CA LYS A 28 -39.06 35.48 4.84
C LYS A 28 -39.61 34.25 5.59
N PRO A 29 -39.98 34.38 6.88
CA PRO A 29 -40.41 33.27 7.74
C PRO A 29 -41.94 33.20 7.89
N THR A 30 -42.48 32.06 8.29
CA THR A 30 -43.79 32.00 8.95
C THR A 30 -43.87 30.86 9.95
N VAL A 31 -44.35 31.24 11.14
CA VAL A 31 -44.56 30.48 12.36
C VAL A 31 -45.91 29.76 12.29
N HIS A 32 -46.01 28.52 12.77
CA HIS A 32 -47.12 28.11 13.64
C HIS A 32 -46.82 26.84 14.44
N GLN A 33 -47.50 26.78 15.58
CA GLN A 33 -47.23 26.10 16.84
C GLN A 33 -48.39 25.12 17.16
N LYS A 34 -48.16 24.20 18.11
CA LYS A 34 -49.10 23.28 18.83
C LYS A 34 -49.31 21.91 18.16
N ARG A 35 -49.51 20.78 18.86
CA ARG A 35 -49.75 20.40 20.28
C ARG A 35 -49.53 18.86 20.37
N ASP A 36 -48.80 18.35 21.36
CA ASP A 36 -49.27 17.61 22.56
C ASP A 36 -49.80 16.17 22.40
N GLN A 37 -49.31 15.32 23.33
CA GLN A 37 -49.83 14.04 23.87
C GLN A 37 -49.65 12.75 23.04
N GLY A 38 -49.26 11.59 23.58
CA GLY A 38 -48.97 11.19 24.96
C GLY A 38 -48.65 9.68 25.05
N HIS A 39 -47.86 9.33 26.08
CA HIS A 39 -47.79 8.08 26.88
C HIS A 39 -48.07 6.69 26.25
N SER A 40 -47.08 5.79 26.34
CA SER A 40 -47.17 4.59 27.20
C SER A 40 -45.83 3.84 27.28
N GLY A 41 -45.46 3.46 28.50
CA GLY A 41 -44.26 2.71 28.80
C GLY A 41 -44.46 1.19 28.74
N ALA A 42 -43.36 0.46 28.57
CA ALA A 42 -43.23 -0.91 29.03
C ALA A 42 -41.73 -1.24 29.22
N THR A 43 -41.40 -1.60 30.45
CA THR A 43 -40.10 -1.98 30.99
C THR A 43 -39.67 -3.39 30.57
N SER A 44 -38.39 -3.49 30.19
CA SER A 44 -37.43 -4.58 30.39
C SER A 44 -37.87 -6.06 30.34
N ARG A 45 -37.30 -6.79 29.37
CA ARG A 45 -36.72 -8.11 29.64
C ARG A 45 -35.31 -8.21 29.08
N THR A 46 -34.37 -8.33 30.01
CA THR A 46 -33.01 -8.80 29.81
C THR A 46 -33.02 -10.25 29.30
N SER A 47 -32.27 -10.53 28.25
CA SER A 47 -31.79 -11.88 27.95
C SER A 47 -30.38 -11.75 27.39
N SER A 48 -29.44 -12.05 28.28
CA SER A 48 -28.03 -12.25 28.02
C SER A 48 -27.83 -13.43 27.07
N LEU A 49 -27.17 -13.21 25.93
CA LEU A 49 -26.41 -14.24 25.25
C LEU A 49 -25.06 -13.67 24.83
N SER A 50 -24.06 -14.01 25.63
CA SER A 50 -22.66 -13.92 25.30
C SER A 50 -22.32 -15.09 24.38
N LEU A 51 -21.92 -14.81 23.15
CA LEU A 51 -20.87 -15.56 22.44
C LEU A 51 -20.46 -14.78 21.19
N HIS A 52 -19.38 -14.00 21.26
CA HIS A 52 -18.65 -13.60 20.06
C HIS A 52 -17.16 -13.86 20.28
N GLN A 53 -16.71 -15.00 19.75
CA GLN A 53 -15.30 -15.25 19.41
C GLN A 53 -14.85 -14.26 18.31
N PRO A 54 -13.55 -13.91 18.26
CA PRO A 54 -13.07 -12.82 17.41
C PRO A 54 -12.93 -13.27 15.94
N LEU A 55 -13.78 -12.71 15.06
CA LEU A 55 -13.79 -12.89 13.60
C LEU A 55 -12.69 -12.09 12.83
N ALA A 56 -11.83 -11.35 13.52
CA ALA A 56 -10.94 -10.38 12.85
C ALA A 56 -9.80 -11.01 12.02
N LEU A 57 -9.42 -12.27 12.27
CA LEU A 57 -8.34 -12.94 11.53
C LEU A 57 -8.82 -13.56 10.20
N THR A 58 -10.10 -13.92 10.10
CA THR A 58 -10.69 -14.53 8.90
C THR A 58 -10.98 -13.50 7.81
N ASP A 59 -11.26 -12.25 8.21
CA ASP A 59 -11.73 -11.22 7.28
C ASP A 59 -10.60 -10.56 6.47
N ALA A 60 -9.38 -10.52 7.02
CA ALA A 60 -8.19 -10.14 6.26
C ALA A 60 -7.89 -11.17 5.16
N VAL A 61 -8.03 -12.47 5.45
CA VAL A 61 -7.81 -13.56 4.49
C VAL A 61 -8.81 -13.46 3.32
N ALA A 62 -10.09 -13.23 3.61
CA ALA A 62 -11.13 -13.07 2.58
C ALA A 62 -10.91 -11.83 1.68
N PHE A 63 -10.41 -10.73 2.24
CA PHE A 63 -10.02 -9.55 1.48
C PHE A 63 -8.85 -9.83 0.52
N PHE A 64 -7.88 -10.64 0.96
CA PHE A 64 -6.74 -11.04 0.14
C PHE A 64 -7.10 -12.12 -0.90
N ASP A 65 -8.03 -13.02 -0.61
CA ASP A 65 -8.54 -14.03 -1.54
C ASP A 65 -9.22 -13.40 -2.76
N VAL A 66 -9.95 -12.29 -2.58
CA VAL A 66 -10.61 -11.59 -3.70
C VAL A 66 -9.59 -10.91 -4.63
N ILE A 67 -8.55 -10.27 -4.07
CA ILE A 67 -7.47 -9.65 -4.86
C ILE A 67 -6.64 -10.73 -5.57
N PHE A 68 -6.34 -11.82 -4.88
CA PHE A 68 -5.64 -12.98 -5.41
C PHE A 68 -6.43 -13.65 -6.54
N ALA A 69 -7.73 -13.87 -6.35
CA ALA A 69 -8.62 -14.44 -7.35
C ALA A 69 -8.78 -13.54 -8.58
N LEU A 70 -8.93 -12.21 -8.40
CA LEU A 70 -9.00 -11.26 -9.51
C LEU A 70 -7.70 -11.20 -10.31
N PHE A 71 -6.54 -11.21 -9.63
CA PHE A 71 -5.24 -11.23 -10.29
C PHE A 71 -4.98 -12.55 -11.03
N ILE A 72 -5.29 -13.70 -10.42
CA ILE A 72 -5.22 -15.02 -11.08
C ILE A 72 -6.17 -15.08 -12.26
N MET A 73 -7.42 -14.63 -12.13
CA MET A 73 -8.40 -14.72 -13.21
C MET A 73 -8.02 -13.85 -14.42
N VAL A 74 -7.42 -12.67 -14.20
CA VAL A 74 -6.96 -11.79 -15.28
C VAL A 74 -5.68 -12.30 -15.93
N THR A 75 -4.74 -12.86 -15.15
CA THR A 75 -3.47 -13.40 -15.66
C THR A 75 -3.64 -14.75 -16.35
N THR A 76 -4.48 -15.64 -15.83
CA THR A 76 -4.80 -16.95 -16.44
C THR A 76 -5.54 -16.81 -17.76
N ARG A 77 -6.48 -15.86 -17.91
CA ARG A 77 -7.16 -15.60 -19.18
C ARG A 77 -6.20 -15.11 -20.27
N ARG A 78 -5.18 -14.33 -19.90
CA ARG A 78 -4.14 -13.87 -20.84
C ARG A 78 -3.11 -14.96 -21.14
N ALA A 79 -2.72 -15.76 -20.14
CA ALA A 79 -1.81 -16.89 -20.32
C ALA A 79 -2.43 -18.03 -21.15
N ALA A 80 -3.72 -18.32 -20.97
CA ALA A 80 -4.46 -19.27 -21.80
C ALA A 80 -4.52 -18.83 -23.28
N LYS A 81 -4.56 -17.51 -23.53
CA LYS A 81 -4.50 -16.96 -24.89
C LYS A 81 -3.09 -17.04 -25.49
N ALA A 82 -2.04 -16.80 -24.69
CA ALA A 82 -0.65 -16.90 -25.15
C ALA A 82 -0.18 -18.35 -25.37
N ALA A 83 -0.66 -19.29 -24.56
CA ALA A 83 -0.36 -20.73 -24.71
C ALA A 83 -1.00 -21.34 -25.97
N ALA A 84 -2.09 -20.75 -26.48
CA ALA A 84 -2.72 -21.16 -27.72
C ALA A 84 -1.92 -20.77 -28.98
N GLU A 85 -0.94 -19.86 -28.86
CA GLU A 85 -0.15 -19.35 -30.00
C GLU A 85 1.29 -19.92 -30.06
N ALA A 86 1.74 -20.69 -29.05
CA ALA A 86 3.14 -21.11 -28.93
C ALA A 86 3.42 -22.60 -29.23
N ASN A 87 2.45 -23.35 -29.77
CA ASN A 87 2.57 -24.80 -29.95
C ASN A 87 3.08 -25.16 -31.35
N ASP A 88 4.32 -24.78 -31.67
CA ASP A 88 5.10 -25.42 -32.75
C ASP A 88 6.58 -25.02 -32.65
N THR A 89 7.37 -25.74 -31.85
CA THR A 89 8.80 -26.01 -32.09
C THR A 89 9.36 -26.94 -31.02
N VAL A 90 9.73 -28.15 -31.43
CA VAL A 90 10.48 -29.13 -30.64
C VAL A 90 11.97 -28.95 -30.96
N MET A 91 12.83 -28.77 -29.95
CA MET A 91 14.19 -29.37 -29.97
C MET A 91 14.92 -29.27 -28.62
N GLU A 92 15.37 -30.47 -28.22
CA GLU A 92 16.68 -30.86 -27.67
C GLU A 92 17.21 -30.29 -26.34
N SER A 93 17.59 -31.24 -25.48
CA SER A 93 17.97 -31.07 -24.07
C SER A 93 19.48 -31.12 -23.89
N PRO A 94 20.08 -30.25 -23.05
CA PRO A 94 21.38 -30.54 -22.46
C PRO A 94 21.33 -30.74 -20.92
N SER A 95 22.22 -31.66 -20.53
CA SER A 95 22.73 -32.13 -19.24
C SER A 95 22.27 -31.49 -17.91
N ARG A 96 21.89 -32.42 -17.02
CA ARG A 96 21.32 -32.28 -15.69
C ARG A 96 22.42 -32.09 -14.63
N SER A 97 22.51 -30.90 -14.01
CA SER A 97 23.20 -30.71 -12.73
C SER A 97 22.17 -30.68 -11.59
N THR A 98 21.86 -31.85 -11.05
CA THR A 98 21.01 -32.03 -9.87
C THR A 98 21.76 -31.57 -8.61
N SER A 99 21.71 -30.27 -8.32
CA SER A 99 21.81 -29.81 -6.94
C SER A 99 20.40 -29.48 -6.46
N THR A 100 19.98 -30.09 -5.35
CA THR A 100 18.69 -29.78 -4.72
C THR A 100 18.67 -28.29 -4.36
N PRO A 101 17.67 -27.52 -4.82
CA PRO A 101 17.59 -26.12 -4.49
C PRO A 101 17.38 -25.96 -2.97
N ARG A 102 18.27 -25.19 -2.32
CA ARG A 102 18.27 -25.01 -0.86
C ARG A 102 17.10 -24.15 -0.34
N THR A 103 16.33 -23.53 -1.23
CA THR A 103 15.28 -22.55 -0.90
C THR A 103 13.94 -22.92 -1.55
N SER A 104 12.85 -22.74 -0.81
CA SER A 104 11.49 -23.00 -1.30
C SER A 104 11.05 -21.95 -2.33
N PRO A 105 10.35 -22.31 -3.42
CA PRO A 105 9.80 -21.36 -4.39
C PRO A 105 8.62 -20.55 -3.82
N PHE A 106 7.98 -21.02 -2.75
CA PHE A 106 6.79 -20.41 -2.15
C PHE A 106 7.10 -19.33 -1.12
N LEU A 107 8.35 -19.27 -0.65
CA LEU A 107 8.78 -18.36 0.42
C LEU A 107 9.84 -17.38 -0.12
N PRO A 108 9.93 -16.17 0.47
CA PRO A 108 11.00 -15.25 0.10
C PRO A 108 12.39 -15.82 0.44
N THR A 109 13.38 -15.52 -0.39
CA THR A 109 14.77 -15.96 -0.18
C THR A 109 15.37 -15.34 1.09
N PRO A 110 16.50 -15.84 1.63
CA PRO A 110 17.18 -15.18 2.74
C PRO A 110 17.45 -13.69 2.49
N LEU A 111 17.88 -13.31 1.28
CA LEU A 111 18.08 -11.92 0.92
C LEU A 111 16.76 -11.11 0.93
N GLU A 112 15.70 -11.65 0.35
CA GLU A 112 14.40 -10.99 0.32
C GLU A 112 13.80 -10.85 1.71
N ARG A 113 13.95 -11.87 2.57
CA ARG A 113 13.55 -11.80 3.98
C ARG A 113 14.30 -10.71 4.72
N ALA A 114 15.61 -10.60 4.52
CA ALA A 114 16.40 -9.54 5.12
C ALA A 114 15.90 -8.14 4.67
N GLY A 115 15.58 -7.99 3.38
CA GLY A 115 14.99 -6.75 2.85
C GLY A 115 13.60 -6.46 3.42
N LEU A 116 12.72 -7.46 3.51
CA LEU A 116 11.35 -7.31 4.01
C LEU A 116 11.30 -7.03 5.52
N VAL A 117 12.24 -7.57 6.31
CA VAL A 117 12.33 -7.33 7.77
C VAL A 117 12.67 -5.87 8.09
N LEU A 118 13.30 -5.14 7.16
CA LEU A 118 13.57 -3.71 7.33
C LEU A 118 12.31 -2.92 7.66
N PHE A 119 11.20 -3.19 6.98
CA PHE A 119 9.96 -2.42 7.13
C PHE A 119 9.32 -2.55 8.53
N PRO A 120 8.99 -3.75 9.04
CA PRO A 120 8.48 -3.89 10.40
C PRO A 120 9.51 -3.44 11.44
N ALA A 121 10.82 -3.61 11.21
CA ALA A 121 11.84 -3.10 12.12
C ALA A 121 11.81 -1.57 12.24
N LEU A 122 11.71 -0.85 11.13
CA LEU A 122 11.59 0.61 11.12
C LEU A 122 10.30 1.09 11.80
N LEU A 123 9.18 0.40 11.55
CA LEU A 123 7.90 0.73 12.19
C LEU A 123 7.98 0.51 13.70
N ILE A 124 8.43 -0.66 14.15
CA ILE A 124 8.58 -0.98 15.58
C ILE A 124 9.53 0.00 16.26
N PHE A 125 10.68 0.28 15.65
CA PHE A 125 11.65 1.23 16.20
C PHE A 125 11.04 2.63 16.31
N GLY A 126 10.43 3.15 15.25
CA GLY A 126 9.81 4.48 15.29
C GLY A 126 8.70 4.58 16.33
N THR A 127 7.92 3.51 16.48
CA THR A 127 6.86 3.37 17.46
C THR A 127 7.39 3.34 18.90
N ILE A 128 8.48 2.60 19.17
CA ILE A 128 9.18 2.62 20.47
C ILE A 128 9.77 4.01 20.75
N PHE A 129 10.42 4.62 19.76
CA PHE A 129 11.00 5.96 19.89
C PHE A 129 9.95 7.02 20.23
N SER A 130 8.77 6.94 19.60
CA SER A 130 7.62 7.81 19.88
C SER A 130 7.13 7.71 21.33
N ILE A 131 7.25 6.55 21.97
CA ILE A 131 6.95 6.38 23.40
C ILE A 131 8.04 6.99 24.28
N ILE A 132 9.30 6.70 23.99
CA ILE A 132 10.39 7.03 24.91
C ILE A 132 10.67 8.53 24.87
N SER A 133 10.58 9.14 23.69
CA SER A 133 10.90 10.55 23.51
C SER A 133 9.95 11.47 24.32
N PRO A 134 10.49 12.34 25.20
CA PRO A 134 9.68 13.32 25.92
C PRO A 134 8.96 14.30 24.99
N GLN A 135 9.57 14.61 23.84
CA GLN A 135 9.05 15.59 22.87
C GLN A 135 7.77 15.10 22.20
N THR A 136 7.74 13.83 21.77
CA THR A 136 6.55 13.22 21.15
C THR A 136 5.44 13.00 22.16
N ARG A 137 5.78 12.63 23.41
CA ARG A 137 4.80 12.45 24.50
C ARG A 137 4.14 13.75 24.95
N ALA A 138 4.89 14.85 24.98
CA ALA A 138 4.36 16.15 25.37
C ALA A 138 3.52 16.82 24.28
N ALA A 139 3.68 16.40 23.01
CA ALA A 139 2.97 16.99 21.90
C ALA A 139 1.49 16.55 21.86
N PRO A 140 0.53 17.48 21.73
CA PRO A 140 -0.88 17.12 21.65
C PRO A 140 -1.17 16.23 20.45
N TYR A 141 -1.97 15.18 20.67
CA TYR A 141 -2.35 14.18 19.68
C TYR A 141 -3.81 14.38 19.24
N ASP A 142 -4.07 14.32 17.93
CA ASP A 142 -5.42 14.31 17.37
C ASP A 142 -5.78 12.87 16.93
N PRO A 143 -6.68 12.18 17.65
CA PRO A 143 -7.07 10.81 17.32
C PRO A 143 -7.95 10.71 16.07
N VAL A 144 -8.53 11.81 15.59
CA VAL A 144 -9.28 11.79 14.32
C VAL A 144 -8.32 11.90 13.14
N ALA A 145 -7.33 12.80 13.24
CA ALA A 145 -6.30 12.94 12.21
C ALA A 145 -5.21 11.85 12.28
N GLN A 146 -5.17 11.08 13.37
CA GLN A 146 -4.17 10.04 13.66
C GLN A 146 -2.74 10.59 13.57
N SER A 147 -2.53 11.80 14.11
CA SER A 147 -1.27 12.52 14.05
C SER A 147 -1.19 13.56 15.17
N HIS A 148 0.02 13.96 15.55
CA HIS A 148 0.19 15.14 16.41
C HIS A 148 -0.38 16.41 15.76
N LEU A 149 -0.67 17.44 16.57
CA LEU A 149 -1.07 18.74 16.06
C LEU A 149 0.00 19.31 15.12
N GLN A 150 -0.47 19.94 14.05
CA GLN A 150 0.33 20.32 12.88
C GLN A 150 0.77 21.78 12.90
N ASP A 151 0.34 22.51 13.92
CA ASP A 151 0.69 23.91 14.11
C ASP A 151 2.20 24.03 14.42
N PRO A 152 2.94 24.91 13.73
CA PRO A 152 4.38 25.09 13.95
C PRO A 152 4.77 25.36 15.41
N SER A 153 3.88 25.99 16.19
CA SER A 153 4.11 26.34 17.59
C SER A 153 4.03 25.15 18.55
N VAL A 154 3.33 24.07 18.15
CA VAL A 154 3.00 22.93 19.01
C VAL A 154 3.54 21.60 18.47
N SER A 155 3.99 21.57 17.21
CA SER A 155 4.56 20.38 16.58
C SER A 155 5.89 19.98 17.22
N PRO A 156 6.12 18.71 17.57
CA PRO A 156 7.35 18.28 18.27
C PRO A 156 8.62 18.36 17.41
N SER A 157 8.48 18.37 16.08
CA SER A 157 9.60 18.42 15.14
C SER A 157 9.15 18.91 13.77
N TYR A 158 10.11 19.35 12.95
CA TYR A 158 9.89 19.67 11.54
C TYR A 158 9.23 18.50 10.77
N PHE A 159 9.67 17.26 11.02
CA PHE A 159 9.15 16.07 10.35
C PHE A 159 7.72 15.71 10.79
N ALA A 160 7.27 16.19 11.95
CA ALA A 160 5.89 16.01 12.41
C ALA A 160 4.89 16.88 11.64
N ARG A 161 5.38 17.88 10.89
CA ARG A 161 4.56 18.82 10.12
C ARG A 161 4.20 18.23 8.74
N LYS A 162 2.93 18.33 8.36
CA LYS A 162 2.43 17.98 7.02
C LYS A 162 2.98 18.89 5.91
N SER A 163 3.40 20.10 6.27
CA SER A 163 3.99 21.10 5.36
C SER A 163 5.51 20.93 5.14
N ASN A 164 6.14 19.98 5.83
CA ASN A 164 7.53 19.61 5.57
C ASN A 164 7.76 19.35 4.07
N ILE A 165 8.87 19.86 3.54
CA ILE A 165 9.24 19.74 2.13
C ILE A 165 9.31 18.28 1.66
N PHE A 166 9.78 17.36 2.51
CA PHE A 166 9.82 15.93 2.17
C PHE A 166 8.42 15.35 2.08
N ASN A 167 7.48 15.75 2.93
CA ASN A 167 6.09 15.31 2.82
C ASN A 167 5.44 15.85 1.55
N VAL A 168 5.65 17.13 1.25
CA VAL A 168 5.01 17.81 0.12
C VAL A 168 5.57 17.36 -1.24
N LEU A 169 6.90 17.30 -1.37
CA LEU A 169 7.57 16.99 -2.64
C LEU A 169 7.83 15.50 -2.82
N PHE A 170 8.18 14.78 -1.76
CA PHE A 170 8.57 13.39 -1.86
C PHE A 170 7.41 12.45 -1.57
N VAL A 171 6.86 12.44 -0.36
CA VAL A 171 5.89 11.42 0.06
C VAL A 171 4.56 11.55 -0.68
N LYS A 172 4.00 12.76 -0.81
CA LYS A 172 2.76 12.99 -1.58
C LYS A 172 2.89 12.62 -3.06
N ARG A 173 4.11 12.69 -3.61
CA ARG A 173 4.42 12.31 -4.99
C ARG A 173 5.25 11.01 -5.03
N GLY A 174 5.13 10.17 -4.00
CA GLY A 174 6.05 9.05 -3.77
C GLY A 174 6.09 8.11 -4.96
N TRP A 175 4.93 7.76 -5.53
CA TRP A 175 4.87 6.86 -6.68
C TRP A 175 5.59 7.42 -7.92
N ALA A 176 5.57 8.74 -8.12
CA ALA A 176 6.29 9.38 -9.22
C ALA A 176 7.81 9.23 -9.05
N TRP A 177 8.33 9.39 -7.84
CA TRP A 177 9.76 9.18 -7.54
C TRP A 177 10.19 7.72 -7.68
N ILE A 178 9.36 6.78 -7.22
CA ILE A 178 9.58 5.35 -7.41
C ILE A 178 9.63 4.99 -8.90
N THR A 179 8.67 5.50 -9.67
CA THR A 179 8.57 5.29 -11.12
C THR A 179 9.77 5.90 -11.86
N ALA A 180 10.16 7.14 -11.51
CA ALA A 180 11.33 7.78 -12.08
C ALA A 180 12.61 7.00 -11.77
N ALA A 181 12.80 6.55 -10.53
CA ALA A 181 13.96 5.74 -10.14
C ALA A 181 14.07 4.45 -10.96
N PHE A 182 12.94 3.77 -11.16
CA PHE A 182 12.87 2.55 -11.96
C PHE A 182 13.21 2.79 -13.44
N PHE A 183 12.58 3.76 -14.10
CA PHE A 183 12.84 4.00 -15.51
C PHE A 183 14.24 4.58 -15.75
N VAL A 184 14.73 5.47 -14.89
CA VAL A 184 16.12 5.95 -14.98
C VAL A 184 17.09 4.77 -14.87
N PHE A 185 16.85 3.81 -13.96
CA PHE A 185 17.67 2.60 -13.88
C PHE A 185 17.58 1.77 -15.16
N ILE A 186 16.37 1.44 -15.63
CA ILE A 186 16.19 0.50 -16.75
C ILE A 186 16.79 1.00 -18.07
N PHE A 187 16.79 2.32 -18.26
CA PHE A 187 17.33 2.95 -19.48
C PHE A 187 18.82 3.30 -19.38
N SER A 188 19.38 3.46 -18.18
CA SER A 188 20.79 3.83 -18.01
C SER A 188 21.71 2.67 -17.62
N HIS A 189 21.18 1.57 -17.07
CA HIS A 189 22.01 0.49 -16.55
C HIS A 189 22.34 -0.56 -17.63
N PRO A 190 23.61 -0.99 -17.76
CA PRO A 190 24.00 -1.98 -18.77
C PRO A 190 23.34 -3.35 -18.63
N SER A 191 22.90 -3.73 -17.41
CA SER A 191 22.27 -5.03 -17.17
C SER A 191 20.87 -5.19 -17.80
N THR A 192 20.28 -4.08 -18.25
CA THR A 192 18.90 -4.03 -18.79
C THR A 192 18.91 -3.51 -20.22
N THR A 193 19.99 -3.70 -20.97
CA THR A 193 20.09 -3.31 -22.40
C THR A 193 19.15 -4.15 -23.28
N ASP A 194 18.93 -5.41 -22.91
CA ASP A 194 18.00 -6.29 -23.62
C ASP A 194 16.56 -5.76 -23.59
N THR A 195 15.92 -5.76 -24.76
CA THR A 195 14.56 -5.24 -24.93
C THR A 195 13.52 -6.13 -24.26
N GLY A 196 13.71 -7.46 -24.31
CA GLY A 196 12.82 -8.42 -23.64
C GLY A 196 12.78 -8.21 -22.12
N ARG A 197 13.95 -8.03 -21.50
CA ARG A 197 14.10 -7.69 -20.08
C ARG A 197 13.42 -6.38 -19.73
N ARG A 198 13.57 -5.34 -20.57
CA ARG A 198 12.88 -4.06 -20.38
C ARG A 198 11.36 -4.21 -20.41
N VAL A 199 10.83 -4.98 -21.35
CA VAL A 199 9.39 -5.24 -21.46
C VAL A 199 8.89 -6.00 -20.23
N ARG A 200 9.53 -7.11 -19.84
CA ARG A 200 9.14 -7.91 -18.65
C ARG A 200 9.18 -7.08 -17.36
N ALA A 201 10.23 -6.28 -17.17
CA ALA A 201 10.31 -5.36 -16.04
C ALA A 201 9.21 -4.28 -16.08
N SER A 202 8.92 -3.72 -17.26
CA SER A 202 7.82 -2.76 -17.42
C SER A 202 6.46 -3.40 -17.11
N LEU A 203 6.26 -4.66 -17.48
CA LEU A 203 5.05 -5.41 -17.12
C LEU A 203 4.91 -5.59 -15.60
N ARG A 204 6.01 -5.86 -14.89
CA ARG A 204 6.02 -5.90 -13.41
C ARG A 204 5.70 -4.54 -12.81
N TRP A 205 6.27 -3.45 -13.36
CA TRP A 205 5.91 -2.09 -12.96
C TRP A 205 4.41 -1.80 -13.18
N VAL A 206 3.83 -2.20 -14.32
CA VAL A 206 2.39 -2.09 -14.58
C VAL A 206 1.58 -2.89 -13.58
N ALA A 207 1.99 -4.11 -13.24
CA ALA A 207 1.31 -4.94 -12.26
C ALA A 207 1.30 -4.30 -10.86
N VAL A 208 2.45 -3.82 -10.38
CA VAL A 208 2.55 -3.13 -9.08
C VAL A 208 1.79 -1.81 -9.09
N THR A 209 1.89 -1.02 -10.17
CA THR A 209 1.12 0.22 -10.35
C THR A 209 -0.37 -0.05 -10.31
N SER A 210 -0.81 -1.13 -10.96
CA SER A 210 -2.21 -1.56 -10.92
C SER A 210 -2.60 -1.86 -9.48
N ILE A 211 -1.90 -2.73 -8.76
CA ILE A 211 -2.24 -3.04 -7.36
C ILE A 211 -2.28 -1.77 -6.49
N TRP A 212 -1.29 -0.88 -6.62
CA TRP A 212 -1.28 0.41 -5.91
C TRP A 212 -2.50 1.27 -6.24
N PHE A 213 -2.83 1.41 -7.52
CA PHE A 213 -3.97 2.19 -7.99
C PHE A 213 -5.29 1.57 -7.53
N LEU A 214 -5.40 0.26 -7.58
CA LEU A 214 -6.56 -0.50 -7.14
C LEU A 214 -6.82 -0.34 -5.63
N VAL A 215 -5.76 -0.42 -4.82
CA VAL A 215 -5.85 -0.16 -3.38
C VAL A 215 -6.25 1.30 -3.10
N THR A 216 -5.66 2.26 -3.82
CA THR A 216 -5.80 3.69 -3.47
C THR A 216 -6.94 4.44 -4.18
N GLN A 217 -7.43 3.99 -5.35
CA GLN A 217 -8.29 4.79 -6.25
C GLN A 217 -9.53 4.09 -6.83
N TRP A 218 -9.63 2.75 -6.81
CA TRP A 218 -10.41 1.92 -7.76
C TRP A 218 -11.56 2.55 -8.61
N CYS A 219 -11.48 2.37 -9.94
CA CYS A 219 -12.35 2.89 -11.04
C CYS A 219 -13.85 2.46 -11.10
N PHE A 220 -14.46 1.96 -10.02
CA PHE A 220 -15.87 1.53 -10.01
C PHE A 220 -16.54 1.84 -8.66
N GLY A 221 -16.26 3.02 -8.09
CA GLY A 221 -16.85 3.51 -6.84
C GLY A 221 -15.81 3.97 -5.81
N PRO A 222 -16.14 3.96 -4.51
CA PRO A 222 -15.20 4.29 -3.43
C PRO A 222 -13.94 3.42 -3.47
N ALA A 223 -12.78 4.00 -3.16
CA ALA A 223 -11.50 3.29 -3.07
C ALA A 223 -11.60 2.08 -2.14
N LEU A 224 -10.76 1.06 -2.34
CA LEU A 224 -10.78 -0.15 -1.52
C LEU A 224 -10.54 0.16 -0.04
N ILE A 225 -9.74 1.19 0.24
CA ILE A 225 -9.53 1.77 1.57
C ILE A 225 -10.84 2.30 2.18
N ASP A 226 -11.62 3.06 1.41
CA ASP A 226 -12.90 3.64 1.88
C ASP A 226 -13.95 2.54 2.13
N ARG A 227 -13.93 1.46 1.33
CA ARG A 227 -14.80 0.28 1.53
C ARG A 227 -14.41 -0.51 2.76
N GLY A 228 -13.11 -0.79 2.94
CA GLY A 228 -12.59 -1.46 4.13
C GLY A 228 -12.95 -0.69 5.41
N PHE A 229 -12.82 0.63 5.37
CA PHE A 229 -13.20 1.51 6.48
C PHE A 229 -14.70 1.44 6.80
N ARG A 230 -15.56 1.44 5.79
CA ARG A 230 -17.01 1.37 5.99
C ARG A 230 -17.46 -0.01 6.48
N TRP A 231 -16.89 -1.08 5.94
CA TRP A 231 -17.19 -2.45 6.35
C TRP A 231 -16.85 -2.67 7.83
N THR A 232 -15.72 -2.14 8.27
CA THR A 232 -15.27 -2.21 9.66
C THR A 232 -16.01 -1.27 10.61
N GLY A 233 -17.14 -0.68 10.16
CA GLY A 233 -18.04 0.11 11.00
C GLY A 233 -17.91 1.63 10.86
N GLY A 234 -17.05 2.11 9.96
CA GLY A 234 -16.77 3.53 9.78
C GLY A 234 -17.90 4.33 9.12
N ARG A 235 -18.14 5.53 9.65
CA ARG A 235 -19.19 6.47 9.22
C ARG A 235 -18.67 7.90 9.10
N CYS A 236 -19.35 8.70 8.28
CA CYS A 236 -19.13 10.14 8.21
C CYS A 236 -19.96 10.85 9.28
N GLU A 237 -19.32 11.40 10.31
CA GLU A 237 -19.94 12.28 11.30
C GLU A 237 -19.90 13.73 10.81
N LEU A 238 -21.02 14.30 10.41
CA LEU A 238 -21.09 15.72 10.06
C LEU A 238 -21.24 16.56 11.32
N ALA A 239 -20.10 16.96 11.88
CA ALA A 239 -20.09 17.93 12.95
C ALA A 239 -20.66 19.26 12.43
N ARG A 240 -21.92 19.55 12.79
CA ARG A 240 -22.62 20.86 12.67
C ARG A 240 -23.47 21.11 11.41
N ARG A 241 -24.24 20.12 10.93
CA ARG A 241 -25.45 20.40 10.10
C ARG A 241 -26.70 19.60 10.44
N GLU A 242 -26.62 18.66 11.39
CA GLU A 242 -27.79 17.93 11.91
C GLU A 242 -28.80 18.82 12.64
N VAL A 243 -28.40 20.05 13.02
CA VAL A 243 -29.27 21.00 13.74
C VAL A 243 -30.04 21.95 12.80
N GLU A 244 -29.63 22.11 11.53
CA GLU A 244 -30.22 23.14 10.63
C GLU A 244 -31.01 22.57 9.45
N PHE A 245 -30.77 21.33 9.04
CA PHE A 245 -31.56 20.67 7.99
C PHE A 245 -31.89 19.26 8.46
N GLY A 246 -33.18 18.99 8.69
CA GLY A 246 -33.70 17.72 9.22
C GLY A 246 -33.09 16.48 8.57
N ALA A 247 -32.98 15.43 9.38
CA ALA A 247 -32.14 14.24 9.23
C ALA A 247 -32.32 13.38 7.95
N ASP A 248 -33.15 13.77 6.99
CA ASP A 248 -33.54 12.92 5.86
C ASP A 248 -32.80 13.18 4.54
N THR A 249 -31.86 14.14 4.49
CA THR A 249 -31.17 14.48 3.22
C THR A 249 -29.65 14.57 3.27
N VAL A 250 -29.02 14.02 4.32
CA VAL A 250 -27.58 13.75 4.24
C VAL A 250 -27.37 12.35 3.72
N GLY A 251 -27.40 12.22 2.39
CA GLY A 251 -27.02 10.99 1.70
C GLY A 251 -25.67 10.49 2.22
N ASP A 252 -25.71 9.25 2.70
CA ASP A 252 -24.63 8.46 3.26
C ASP A 252 -23.37 8.60 2.40
N LYS A 253 -22.42 9.46 2.80
CA LYS A 253 -21.25 9.77 1.98
C LYS A 253 -20.37 8.53 1.92
N LEU A 254 -20.21 7.98 0.72
CA LEU A 254 -19.55 6.69 0.51
C LEU A 254 -18.01 6.76 0.54
N THR A 255 -17.41 7.95 0.52
CA THR A 255 -15.96 8.16 0.49
C THR A 255 -15.50 9.15 1.57
N ALA A 256 -14.28 8.94 2.08
CA ALA A 256 -13.67 9.86 3.03
C ALA A 256 -13.46 11.27 2.45
N VAL A 257 -13.17 11.35 1.14
CA VAL A 257 -13.03 12.62 0.41
C VAL A 257 -14.37 13.35 0.35
N ALA A 258 -15.47 12.66 0.03
CA ALA A 258 -16.80 13.28 -0.01
C ALA A 258 -17.27 13.70 1.39
N CYS A 259 -16.97 12.91 2.43
CA CYS A 259 -17.24 13.28 3.81
C CYS A 259 -16.51 14.56 4.21
N LYS A 260 -15.20 14.62 3.94
CA LYS A 260 -14.38 15.80 4.26
C LYS A 260 -14.77 17.03 3.44
N ALA A 261 -15.09 16.86 2.16
CA ALA A 261 -15.60 17.94 1.31
C ALA A 261 -16.95 18.49 1.81
N ALA A 262 -17.76 17.64 2.44
CA ALA A 262 -19.00 18.05 3.10
C ALA A 262 -18.79 18.67 4.51
N GLY A 263 -17.55 18.81 4.98
CA GLY A 263 -17.22 19.31 6.31
C GLY A 263 -17.34 18.26 7.43
N GLY A 264 -17.54 16.99 7.07
CA GLY A 264 -17.67 15.88 8.02
C GLY A 264 -16.34 15.29 8.46
N LYS A 265 -16.39 14.56 9.57
CA LYS A 265 -15.28 13.78 10.14
C LYS A 265 -15.52 12.30 9.85
N TRP A 266 -14.52 11.65 9.28
CA TRP A 266 -14.57 10.21 8.96
C TRP A 266 -14.12 9.42 10.21
N LYS A 267 -15.02 8.68 10.86
CA LYS A 267 -14.76 8.03 12.17
C LYS A 267 -15.32 6.62 12.27
N GLY A 268 -14.77 5.82 13.20
CA GLY A 268 -15.35 4.54 13.62
C GLY A 268 -14.97 3.31 12.78
N GLY A 269 -14.11 3.45 11.77
CA GLY A 269 -13.70 2.36 10.88
C GLY A 269 -12.19 2.08 10.88
N HIS A 270 -11.82 1.01 10.19
CA HIS A 270 -10.45 0.56 9.95
C HIS A 270 -9.83 1.22 8.69
N ASP A 271 -8.82 2.09 8.81
CA ASP A 271 -8.15 2.78 7.69
C ASP A 271 -6.79 2.14 7.36
N ILE A 272 -6.49 1.88 6.09
CA ILE A 272 -5.17 1.38 5.70
C ILE A 272 -4.19 2.57 5.72
N SER A 273 -3.03 2.43 6.39
CA SER A 273 -2.01 3.49 6.34
C SER A 273 -1.41 3.62 4.93
N GLY A 274 -1.94 4.55 4.15
CA GLY A 274 -1.54 4.77 2.75
C GLY A 274 -0.08 5.22 2.57
N HIS A 275 0.49 5.94 3.55
CA HIS A 275 1.90 6.33 3.53
C HIS A 275 2.82 5.12 3.76
N VAL A 276 2.50 4.30 4.77
CA VAL A 276 3.22 3.05 5.02
C VAL A 276 3.12 2.12 3.82
N PHE A 277 1.90 1.93 3.30
CA PHE A 277 1.67 1.12 2.09
C PHE A 277 2.51 1.59 0.90
N LEU A 278 2.44 2.88 0.53
CA LEU A 278 3.14 3.43 -0.64
C LEU A 278 4.67 3.32 -0.50
N LEU A 279 5.21 3.70 0.66
CA LEU A 279 6.67 3.72 0.89
C LEU A 279 7.24 2.30 0.98
N THR A 280 6.54 1.37 1.66
CA THR A 280 6.94 -0.04 1.70
C THR A 280 6.85 -0.68 0.32
N LEU A 281 5.72 -0.55 -0.37
CA LEU A 281 5.53 -1.15 -1.70
C LEU A 281 6.56 -0.62 -2.70
N GLY A 282 6.74 0.69 -2.76
CA GLY A 282 7.70 1.31 -3.67
C GLY A 282 9.14 0.92 -3.40
N THR A 283 9.54 0.87 -2.12
CA THR A 283 10.90 0.46 -1.75
C THR A 283 11.12 -1.02 -2.05
N ALA A 284 10.17 -1.90 -1.73
CA ALA A 284 10.26 -3.33 -2.03
C ALA A 284 10.32 -3.61 -3.54
N PHE A 285 9.53 -2.89 -4.33
CA PHE A 285 9.59 -2.91 -5.79
C PHE A 285 11.00 -2.56 -6.32
N LEU A 286 11.58 -1.44 -5.85
CA LEU A 286 12.92 -1.04 -6.26
C LEU A 286 14.01 -2.03 -5.80
N MET A 287 13.92 -2.54 -4.55
CA MET A 287 14.81 -3.58 -4.05
C MET A 287 14.82 -4.79 -4.98
N GLN A 288 13.66 -5.17 -5.50
CA GLN A 288 13.55 -6.35 -6.36
C GLN A 288 14.04 -6.09 -7.78
N GLU A 289 13.57 -5.03 -8.45
CA GLU A 289 13.96 -4.76 -9.86
C GLU A 289 15.44 -4.39 -10.00
N ILE A 290 15.96 -3.58 -9.08
CA ILE A 290 17.34 -3.09 -9.14
C ILE A 290 18.28 -4.04 -8.41
N GLY A 291 17.92 -4.52 -7.23
CA GLY A 291 18.79 -5.35 -6.40
C GLY A 291 19.22 -6.63 -7.11
N TRP A 292 18.27 -7.40 -7.67
CA TRP A 292 18.60 -8.63 -8.38
C TRP A 292 19.37 -8.37 -9.69
N ALA A 293 18.98 -7.34 -10.45
CA ALA A 293 19.69 -6.97 -11.67
C ALA A 293 21.16 -6.60 -11.40
N VAL A 294 21.42 -5.79 -10.37
CA VAL A 294 22.76 -5.36 -9.95
C VAL A 294 23.58 -6.50 -9.35
N LEU A 295 22.99 -7.30 -8.46
CA LEU A 295 23.68 -8.41 -7.80
C LEU A 295 24.14 -9.46 -8.82
N ARG A 296 23.26 -9.78 -9.78
CA ARG A 296 23.58 -10.69 -10.88
C ARG A 296 24.66 -10.10 -11.80
N TRP A 297 24.48 -8.86 -12.23
CA TRP A 297 25.41 -8.15 -13.12
C TRP A 297 26.82 -8.08 -12.54
N SER A 298 26.93 -7.83 -11.24
CA SER A 298 28.22 -7.75 -10.54
C SER A 298 28.82 -9.10 -10.14
N GLY A 299 28.06 -10.20 -10.25
CA GLY A 299 28.50 -11.53 -9.82
C GLY A 299 28.71 -11.67 -8.31
N LYS A 300 28.26 -10.70 -7.51
CA LYS A 300 28.49 -10.65 -6.05
C LYS A 300 27.69 -11.67 -5.27
N ARG A 301 26.58 -12.16 -5.83
CA ARG A 301 25.75 -13.21 -5.25
C ARG A 301 25.22 -14.14 -6.32
N ASN A 302 25.20 -15.42 -5.97
CA ASN A 302 24.52 -16.43 -6.75
C ASN A 302 23.00 -16.25 -6.68
N GLU A 303 22.31 -16.76 -7.69
CA GLU A 303 20.86 -16.78 -7.73
C GLU A 303 20.29 -17.66 -6.61
N GLU A 304 19.65 -17.04 -5.62
CA GLU A 304 19.07 -17.74 -4.47
C GLU A 304 17.62 -18.20 -4.74
N ARG A 305 16.99 -17.72 -5.83
CA ARG A 305 15.58 -18.01 -6.15
C ARG A 305 15.45 -19.34 -6.89
N CYS A 306 14.37 -20.05 -6.55
CA CYS A 306 14.01 -21.32 -7.17
C CYS A 306 12.66 -21.20 -7.86
N VAL A 307 12.50 -21.95 -8.94
CA VAL A 307 11.32 -21.94 -9.78
C VAL A 307 10.79 -23.35 -10.00
N VAL A 308 9.47 -23.48 -10.02
CA VAL A 308 8.75 -24.66 -10.53
C VAL A 308 8.68 -24.51 -12.04
N MET A 309 9.14 -25.52 -12.76
CA MET A 309 9.08 -25.62 -14.21
C MET A 309 7.71 -26.13 -14.68
N THR A 310 7.43 -26.09 -15.98
CA THR A 310 6.15 -26.59 -16.54
C THR A 310 5.97 -28.09 -16.37
N ASP A 311 7.07 -28.85 -16.28
CA ASP A 311 7.13 -30.28 -15.95
C ASP A 311 6.99 -30.57 -14.43
N GLY A 312 6.81 -29.53 -13.61
CA GLY A 312 6.76 -29.62 -12.15
C GLY A 312 8.14 -29.74 -11.48
N ALA A 313 9.23 -29.76 -12.24
CA ALA A 313 10.58 -29.86 -11.69
C ALA A 313 10.99 -28.56 -10.97
N LEU A 314 11.61 -28.69 -9.81
CA LEU A 314 12.22 -27.57 -9.09
C LEU A 314 13.63 -27.32 -9.59
N LYS A 315 13.88 -26.13 -10.14
CA LYS A 315 15.21 -25.72 -10.63
C LYS A 315 15.60 -24.35 -10.07
N SER A 316 16.89 -24.05 -10.06
CA SER A 316 17.36 -22.69 -9.80
C SER A 316 16.86 -21.75 -10.90
N ALA A 317 16.48 -20.53 -10.54
CA ALA A 317 16.06 -19.53 -11.51
C ALA A 317 17.18 -19.19 -12.52
N ASN A 318 18.45 -19.50 -12.20
CA ASN A 318 19.58 -19.35 -13.11
C ASN A 318 19.47 -20.20 -14.39
N VAL A 319 18.60 -21.22 -14.43
CA VAL A 319 18.37 -22.01 -15.64
C VAL A 319 17.62 -21.20 -16.71
N GLU A 320 16.85 -20.18 -16.31
CA GLU A 320 16.08 -19.33 -17.25
C GLU A 320 16.82 -18.05 -17.65
N SER A 321 18.09 -17.89 -17.25
CA SER A 321 18.84 -16.67 -17.52
C SER A 321 19.60 -16.75 -18.84
N ASP A 322 19.39 -15.73 -19.69
CA ASP A 322 20.05 -15.65 -21.00
C ASP A 322 21.52 -15.16 -20.93
N THR A 323 21.95 -14.60 -19.79
CA THR A 323 23.30 -14.04 -19.62
C THR A 323 24.09 -14.73 -18.51
N SER A 324 25.41 -14.75 -18.62
CA SER A 324 26.28 -15.29 -17.57
C SER A 324 26.27 -14.44 -16.30
N LEU A 325 26.55 -15.08 -15.17
CA LEU A 325 26.74 -14.37 -13.89
C LEU A 325 28.02 -13.53 -13.96
N GLY A 326 27.97 -12.28 -13.49
CA GLY A 326 29.17 -11.44 -13.39
C GLY A 326 29.69 -10.85 -14.69
N GLU A 327 28.87 -10.80 -15.75
CA GLU A 327 29.20 -10.15 -17.04
C GLU A 327 29.73 -8.71 -16.85
N GLY A 328 29.26 -8.02 -15.81
CA GLY A 328 29.65 -6.66 -15.46
C GLY A 328 30.69 -6.53 -14.37
N SER A 329 31.40 -7.59 -13.97
CA SER A 329 32.29 -7.60 -12.80
C SER A 329 33.35 -6.49 -12.81
N GLN A 330 33.80 -6.06 -13.99
CA GLN A 330 34.81 -5.01 -14.18
C GLN A 330 34.23 -3.58 -14.22
N ARG A 331 32.91 -3.41 -14.13
CA ARG A 331 32.21 -2.12 -14.23
C ARG A 331 31.54 -1.72 -12.91
N PRO A 332 31.25 -0.43 -12.69
CA PRO A 332 30.53 0.02 -11.50
C PRO A 332 29.17 -0.67 -11.38
N ALA A 333 28.96 -1.43 -10.30
CA ALA A 333 27.81 -2.30 -10.14
C ALA A 333 26.45 -1.58 -10.13
N LEU A 334 26.38 -0.34 -9.63
CA LEU A 334 25.12 0.42 -9.52
C LEU A 334 24.84 1.34 -10.72
N GLY A 335 25.88 1.78 -11.44
CA GLY A 335 25.76 2.89 -12.39
C GLY A 335 25.17 4.18 -11.79
N LEU A 336 24.78 5.13 -12.65
CA LEU A 336 24.12 6.37 -12.22
C LEU A 336 22.66 6.11 -11.79
N GLY A 337 21.90 5.34 -12.56
CA GLY A 337 20.51 5.04 -12.27
C GLY A 337 20.32 4.23 -10.98
N GLY A 338 21.21 3.28 -10.69
CA GLY A 338 21.15 2.53 -9.42
C GLY A 338 21.50 3.40 -8.22
N LYS A 339 22.43 4.36 -8.35
CA LYS A 339 22.71 5.35 -7.28
C LYS A 339 21.48 6.22 -7.01
N PHE A 340 20.82 6.71 -8.06
CA PHE A 340 19.59 7.47 -7.92
C PHE A 340 18.50 6.65 -7.22
N ALA A 341 18.31 5.40 -7.62
CA ALA A 341 17.31 4.54 -7.02
C ALA A 341 17.61 4.19 -5.54
N VAL A 342 18.88 3.95 -5.19
CA VAL A 342 19.28 3.77 -3.78
C VAL A 342 19.02 5.03 -2.96
N GLY A 343 19.24 6.22 -3.53
CA GLY A 343 18.86 7.48 -2.88
C GLY A 343 17.35 7.57 -2.60
N VAL A 344 16.52 7.20 -3.58
CA VAL A 344 15.05 7.17 -3.44
C VAL A 344 14.62 6.12 -2.40
N MET A 345 15.23 4.94 -2.37
CA MET A 345 14.98 3.91 -1.37
C MET A 345 15.36 4.37 0.04
N GLY A 346 16.53 5.01 0.19
CA GLY A 346 16.99 5.55 1.47
C GLY A 346 16.07 6.64 2.00
N LEU A 347 15.67 7.57 1.13
CA LEU A 347 14.70 8.61 1.50
C LEU A 347 13.31 8.03 1.83
N SER A 348 12.89 6.98 1.12
CA SER A 348 11.64 6.26 1.41
C SER A 348 11.67 5.58 2.77
N ALA A 349 12.77 4.89 3.10
CA ALA A 349 12.96 4.27 4.41
C ALA A 349 13.02 5.31 5.54
N TRP A 350 13.70 6.43 5.32
CA TRP A 350 13.73 7.55 6.27
C TRP A 350 12.33 8.13 6.51
N MET A 351 11.57 8.39 5.43
CA MET A 351 10.22 8.93 5.56
C MET A 351 9.25 7.91 6.16
N LEU A 352 9.46 6.61 5.96
CA LEU A 352 8.70 5.57 6.64
C LEU A 352 8.96 5.59 8.15
N LEU A 353 10.22 5.75 8.56
CA LEU A 353 10.60 5.92 9.97
C LEU A 353 9.98 7.19 10.57
N MET A 354 10.08 8.34 9.90
CA MET A 354 9.45 9.59 10.36
C MET A 354 7.93 9.45 10.45
N THR A 355 7.32 8.71 9.52
CA THR A 355 5.90 8.37 9.58
C THR A 355 5.60 7.59 10.85
N ALA A 356 6.36 6.54 11.18
CA ALA A 356 6.16 5.75 12.39
C ALA A 356 6.34 6.54 13.70
N ILE A 357 7.28 7.50 13.73
CA ILE A 357 7.54 8.31 14.93
C ILE A 357 6.43 9.34 15.19
N TYR A 358 6.01 10.07 14.16
CA TYR A 358 5.16 11.27 14.32
C TYR A 358 3.71 11.10 13.86
N PHE A 359 3.41 10.05 13.09
CA PHE A 359 2.09 9.79 12.52
C PHE A 359 1.64 8.37 12.90
N HIS A 360 0.36 8.18 13.18
CA HIS A 360 -0.21 6.89 13.62
C HIS A 360 0.40 6.34 14.92
N THR A 361 0.13 6.98 16.06
CA THR A 361 0.52 6.43 17.35
C THR A 361 -0.54 5.44 17.86
N TRP A 362 -0.08 4.24 18.17
CA TRP A 362 -0.80 3.09 18.75
C TRP A 362 -1.54 3.29 20.10
N PHE A 363 -1.28 4.36 20.86
CA PHE A 363 -1.59 4.31 22.30
C PHE A 363 -2.25 5.54 22.89
N GLU A 364 -3.50 5.76 22.53
CA GLU A 364 -4.44 6.30 23.53
C GLU A 364 -4.84 5.26 24.60
N LYS A 365 -4.45 3.97 24.47
CA LYS A 365 -4.89 2.89 25.37
C LYS A 365 -3.89 2.35 26.40
N VAL A 366 -2.57 2.53 26.26
CA VAL A 366 -1.59 1.93 27.23
C VAL A 366 -0.97 2.93 28.20
N SER A 367 -1.01 4.23 27.90
CA SER A 367 -0.42 5.27 28.76
C SER A 367 -1.43 6.09 29.59
N ARG A 368 -2.74 5.85 29.46
CA ARG A 368 -3.77 6.40 30.35
C ARG A 368 -4.60 5.29 30.99
N ALA A 369 -4.24 4.89 32.21
CA ALA A 369 -5.22 4.39 33.18
C ALA A 369 -5.83 5.61 33.93
N PRO A 370 -6.98 5.50 34.62
CA PRO A 370 -8.26 4.92 34.23
C PRO A 370 -9.38 5.96 34.51
N LEU A 371 -9.70 6.86 33.57
CA LEU A 371 -10.87 7.74 33.70
C LEU A 371 -11.69 7.88 32.41
N VAL A 372 -11.35 7.11 31.37
CA VAL A 372 -12.10 7.11 30.11
C VAL A 372 -12.48 5.66 29.80
N PRO A 373 -13.77 5.34 29.63
CA PRO A 373 -14.18 4.00 29.28
C PRO A 373 -13.51 3.58 27.97
N PRO A 374 -13.15 2.29 27.79
CA PRO A 374 -12.45 1.81 26.62
C PRO A 374 -13.37 1.99 25.41
N GLN A 375 -13.10 3.01 24.59
CA GLN A 375 -13.79 3.14 23.32
C GLN A 375 -13.30 2.01 22.40
N ASN A 376 -14.25 1.20 21.93
CA ASN A 376 -14.13 -0.02 21.14
C ASN A 376 -13.00 -0.02 20.08
N ASN A 377 -12.38 -1.20 19.91
CA ASN A 377 -11.55 -1.66 18.79
C ASN A 377 -11.06 -0.61 17.78
N THR A 378 -9.93 0.03 18.08
CA THR A 378 -9.19 0.83 17.10
C THR A 378 -7.92 0.07 16.74
N ASP A 379 -8.11 -0.77 15.73
CA ASP A 379 -7.20 -1.78 15.20
C ASP A 379 -5.95 -1.19 14.49
N CYS A 380 -4.93 -2.05 14.34
CA CYS A 380 -3.55 -1.74 13.99
C CYS A 380 -3.31 -1.22 12.55
N TYR A 381 -3.59 0.06 12.28
CA TYR A 381 -3.56 0.68 10.93
C TYR A 381 -2.20 0.71 10.20
N GLN A 382 -1.08 0.77 10.94
CA GLN A 382 0.26 0.74 10.33
C GLN A 382 0.57 -0.64 9.74
N PHE A 383 0.18 -1.69 10.46
CA PHE A 383 0.43 -3.07 10.06
C PHE A 383 -0.46 -3.50 8.90
N THR A 384 -1.64 -2.91 8.73
CA THR A 384 -2.47 -3.19 7.55
C THR A 384 -1.91 -2.56 6.28
N GLY A 385 -1.31 -1.37 6.36
CA GLY A 385 -0.52 -0.79 5.25
C GLY A 385 0.67 -1.67 4.87
N LEU A 386 1.44 -2.12 5.87
CA LEU A 386 2.56 -3.05 5.67
C LEU A 386 2.10 -4.39 5.06
N LEU A 387 1.06 -5.00 5.62
CA LEU A 387 0.53 -6.29 5.15
C LEU A 387 0.05 -6.17 3.71
N THR A 388 -0.67 -5.11 3.36
CA THR A 388 -1.12 -4.87 1.98
C THR A 388 0.06 -4.75 1.02
N ALA A 389 1.14 -4.08 1.41
CA ALA A 389 2.35 -3.98 0.60
C ALA A 389 3.08 -5.34 0.48
N VAL A 390 3.18 -6.11 1.55
CA VAL A 390 3.79 -7.46 1.54
C VAL A 390 2.98 -8.43 0.67
N THR A 391 1.64 -8.36 0.71
CA THR A 391 0.77 -9.15 -0.18
C THR A 391 1.01 -8.77 -1.64
N ALA A 392 1.07 -7.47 -1.96
CA ALA A 392 1.36 -7.01 -3.31
C ALA A 392 2.74 -7.50 -3.80
N PHE A 393 3.76 -7.45 -2.94
CA PHE A 393 5.07 -8.02 -3.20
C PHE A 393 4.99 -9.53 -3.47
N TYR A 394 4.24 -10.27 -2.65
CA TYR A 394 4.06 -11.71 -2.80
C TYR A 394 3.45 -12.07 -4.17
N ILE A 395 2.37 -11.37 -4.54
CA ILE A 395 1.65 -11.56 -5.79
C ILE A 395 2.55 -11.33 -7.00
N VAL A 396 3.36 -10.26 -7.01
CA VAL A 396 4.16 -9.90 -8.19
C VAL A 396 5.48 -10.67 -8.26
N TYR A 397 6.08 -11.05 -7.12
CA TYR A 397 7.46 -11.54 -7.08
C TYR A 397 7.66 -12.96 -6.57
N ILE A 398 6.69 -13.51 -5.83
CA ILE A 398 6.74 -14.88 -5.33
C ILE A 398 5.86 -15.80 -6.18
N VAL A 399 4.64 -15.40 -6.53
CA VAL A 399 3.73 -16.21 -7.38
C VAL A 399 4.35 -16.68 -8.70
N PRO A 400 5.10 -15.85 -9.47
CA PRO A 400 5.72 -16.31 -10.71
C PRO A 400 6.72 -17.45 -10.52
N ARG A 401 7.22 -17.68 -9.30
CA ARG A 401 8.16 -18.77 -9.03
C ARG A 401 7.49 -20.14 -9.14
N PHE A 402 6.25 -20.24 -8.68
CA PHE A 402 5.53 -21.51 -8.65
C PHE A 402 4.36 -21.57 -9.65
N VAL A 403 4.07 -20.47 -10.36
CA VAL A 403 3.10 -20.44 -11.46
C VAL A 403 3.82 -20.12 -12.78
N PRO A 404 4.27 -21.15 -13.54
CA PRO A 404 5.04 -20.96 -14.78
C PRO A 404 4.34 -20.05 -15.80
N ALA A 405 3.02 -20.18 -15.93
CA ALA A 405 2.21 -19.38 -16.85
C ALA A 405 2.31 -17.87 -16.56
N VAL A 406 2.41 -17.47 -15.29
CA VAL A 406 2.60 -16.06 -14.91
C VAL A 406 4.04 -15.64 -15.19
N ARG A 407 5.01 -16.52 -14.91
CA ARG A 407 6.45 -16.27 -15.15
C ARG A 407 6.77 -16.02 -16.61
N GLN A 408 6.16 -16.76 -17.53
CA GLN A 408 6.36 -16.58 -18.97
C GLN A 408 5.97 -15.17 -19.45
N VAL A 409 5.00 -14.53 -18.77
CA VAL A 409 4.53 -13.19 -19.11
C VAL A 409 5.39 -12.12 -18.45
N ILE A 410 5.51 -12.14 -17.11
CA ILE A 410 6.13 -11.05 -16.37
C ILE A 410 7.61 -11.30 -16.03
N GLY A 411 8.13 -12.49 -16.25
CA GLY A 411 9.52 -12.88 -15.99
C GLY A 411 9.93 -12.81 -14.52
N LEU A 412 11.23 -12.97 -14.28
CA LEU A 412 11.86 -12.74 -12.98
C LEU A 412 12.82 -11.54 -13.05
N PRO A 413 12.90 -10.73 -11.98
CA PRO A 413 13.82 -9.59 -11.93
C PRO A 413 15.28 -10.01 -12.11
N GLY A 414 15.98 -9.40 -13.06
CA GLY A 414 17.39 -9.69 -13.36
C GLY A 414 17.66 -10.96 -14.16
N ILE A 415 16.63 -11.64 -14.68
CA ILE A 415 16.74 -12.86 -15.51
C ILE A 415 16.35 -12.56 -16.95
#